data_AF-A0AAV9KEQ2-F1
#
_entry.id   AF-A0AAV9KEQ2-F1
#
_cell.length_a   1.000
_cell.length_b   1.000
_cell.length_c   1.000
_cell.angle_alpha   90.00
_cell.angle_beta   90.00
_cell.angle_gamma   90.00
#
_symmetry.space_group_name_H-M   'P 1'
#
loop_
_entity.id
_entity.type
_entity.pdbx_description
1 polymer ?
#
loop_
_entity_poly.entity_id
_entity_poly.type
_entity_poly.pdbx_seq_one_letter_code
_entity_poly.pdbx_strand_id
1 'polypeptide(L)'
;MEFLFIVFLLGNSLLFSFLFFYTISRTMVFLSGAEGNKFLFSNENKLVRIWWLSTVDRIFPKTHQKANHEDFASTRKLISAPPRSVSLQRFVSVADAILRCHLPTDWNCPQIKVLPAVRKYIFSLACKLFLSIDDTKKVERLSKYIEDISNGLLSMPINLRGTTFNRASQKMRKEIQEVINQSKSDLSENKIVAPDDILSQMLRATNEQDQFLNEPDIASYIVGLLQGGYSTVNAAITIIMKYTAEYPNVYSEVLEGMKLH
;
A
#
# COMPACT_ATOMS: atom_id res chain seq x y z
N MET A 1 16.88 -22.60 -29.60
CA MET A 1 18.15 -21.90 -29.35
C MET A 1 17.93 -20.47 -29.79
N GLU A 2 17.53 -19.56 -28.91
CA GLU A 2 17.25 -18.17 -29.31
C GLU A 2 17.63 -17.19 -28.20
N PHE A 3 18.02 -16.00 -28.65
CA PHE A 3 19.12 -15.20 -28.16
C PHE A 3 18.77 -14.26 -26.99
N LEU A 4 19.77 -14.07 -26.12
CA LEU A 4 19.88 -12.97 -25.16
C LEU A 4 20.33 -11.72 -25.91
N PHE A 5 19.56 -10.63 -25.85
CA PHE A 5 20.05 -9.29 -26.21
C PHE A 5 19.91 -8.35 -25.02
N ILE A 6 21.06 -8.01 -24.43
CA ILE A 6 21.22 -6.90 -23.49
C ILE A 6 21.62 -5.68 -24.33
N VAL A 7 20.86 -4.59 -24.24
CA VAL A 7 21.30 -3.28 -24.74
C VAL A 7 21.14 -2.27 -23.61
N PHE A 8 22.28 -1.75 -23.12
CA PHE A 8 22.32 -0.48 -22.39
C PHE A 8 22.26 0.66 -23.41
N LEU A 9 21.47 1.70 -23.12
CA LEU A 9 21.65 3.01 -23.74
C LEU A 9 21.77 4.08 -22.66
N LEU A 10 23.01 4.49 -22.41
CA LEU A 10 23.32 5.86 -22.02
C LEU A 10 23.12 6.73 -23.27
N GLY A 11 22.25 7.74 -23.19
CA GLY A 11 22.24 8.85 -24.14
C GLY A 11 21.04 8.90 -25.10
N ASN A 12 20.45 10.08 -25.17
CA ASN A 12 19.29 10.48 -25.96
C ASN A 12 19.34 10.00 -27.42
N SER A 13 18.61 8.94 -27.75
CA SER A 13 18.06 8.73 -29.09
C SER A 13 16.90 7.74 -29.03
N LEU A 14 15.77 8.14 -29.63
CA LEU A 14 14.53 7.37 -29.73
C LEU A 14 14.74 6.15 -30.63
N LEU A 15 15.05 5.01 -30.02
CA LEU A 15 14.84 3.69 -30.60
C LEU A 15 13.83 2.97 -29.72
N PHE A 16 12.66 2.63 -30.29
CA PHE A 16 11.72 1.71 -29.66
C PHE A 16 12.42 0.36 -29.51
N SER A 17 13.05 0.13 -28.36
CA SER A 17 13.70 -1.14 -28.06
C SER A 17 12.75 -1.98 -27.22
N PHE A 18 12.19 -3.02 -27.84
CA PHE A 18 11.42 -4.04 -27.13
C PHE A 18 12.42 -4.98 -26.43
N LEU A 19 12.60 -4.82 -25.11
CA LEU A 19 13.31 -5.84 -24.33
C LEU A 19 12.35 -7.01 -24.07
N PHE A 20 12.70 -8.18 -24.60
CA PHE A 20 12.06 -9.44 -24.27
C PHE A 20 12.90 -10.17 -23.21
N PHE A 21 12.38 -10.30 -21.99
CA PHE A 21 12.97 -11.20 -20.99
C PHE A 21 12.15 -12.48 -20.88
N TYR A 22 12.85 -13.62 -20.90
CA TYR A 22 12.33 -14.94 -20.51
C TYR A 22 12.79 -15.24 -19.08
N THR A 23 12.21 -14.60 -18.06
CA THR A 23 12.61 -14.88 -16.66
C THR A 23 11.52 -15.47 -15.77
N ILE A 24 10.27 -15.64 -16.24
CA ILE A 24 9.17 -16.24 -15.45
C ILE A 24 8.20 -17.05 -16.33
N SER A 25 8.71 -18.03 -17.09
CA SER A 25 7.91 -18.96 -17.92
C SER A 25 6.90 -18.31 -18.90
N ARG A 26 7.04 -17.01 -19.17
CA ARG A 26 6.18 -16.20 -20.02
C ARG A 26 7.03 -15.16 -20.74
N THR A 27 6.65 -14.87 -21.98
CA THR A 27 7.22 -13.78 -22.76
C THR A 27 6.79 -12.45 -22.14
N MET A 28 7.76 -11.65 -21.69
CA MET A 28 7.50 -10.30 -21.17
C MET A 28 8.04 -9.25 -22.14
N VAL A 29 7.25 -8.20 -22.35
CA VAL A 29 7.63 -7.02 -23.14
C VAL A 29 7.75 -5.83 -22.20
N PHE A 30 8.90 -5.19 -22.17
CA PHE A 30 9.11 -3.97 -21.39
C PHE A 30 8.85 -2.75 -22.26
N LEU A 31 7.93 -1.90 -21.82
CA LEU A 31 7.65 -0.60 -22.43
C LEU A 31 8.10 0.49 -21.47
N SER A 32 8.87 1.46 -21.97
CA SER A 32 9.36 2.59 -21.19
C SER A 32 9.22 3.90 -21.99
N GLY A 33 9.35 5.04 -21.31
CA GLY A 33 9.19 6.36 -21.90
C GLY A 33 7.73 6.80 -22.06
N ALA A 34 7.53 8.05 -22.46
CA ALA A 34 6.22 8.68 -22.55
C ALA A 34 5.28 7.94 -23.54
N GLU A 35 5.79 7.54 -24.70
CA GLU A 35 5.00 6.82 -25.71
C GLU A 35 4.59 5.42 -25.25
N GLY A 36 5.50 4.66 -24.61
CA GLY A 36 5.17 3.35 -24.03
C GLY A 36 4.11 3.44 -22.94
N ASN A 37 4.25 4.42 -22.05
CA ASN A 37 3.24 4.71 -21.01
C ASN A 37 1.89 5.10 -21.63
N LYS A 38 1.89 5.98 -22.63
CA LYS A 38 0.68 6.41 -23.34
C LYS A 38 -0.01 5.22 -24.01
N PHE A 39 0.75 4.34 -24.67
CA PHE A 39 0.21 3.12 -25.26
C PHE A 39 -0.46 2.23 -24.21
N LEU A 40 0.21 1.97 -23.09
CA LEU A 40 -0.32 1.14 -22.00
C LEU A 40 -1.61 1.73 -21.41
N PHE A 41 -1.61 3.02 -21.04
CA PHE A 41 -2.74 3.66 -20.38
C PHE A 41 -3.92 3.94 -21.32
N SER A 42 -3.68 4.17 -22.62
CA SER A 42 -4.77 4.44 -23.59
C SER A 42 -5.49 3.17 -24.07
N ASN A 43 -4.86 2.01 -23.87
CA ASN A 43 -5.35 0.71 -24.32
C ASN A 43 -5.71 -0.24 -23.17
N GLU A 44 -5.85 0.27 -21.95
CA GLU A 44 -6.35 -0.51 -20.81
C GLU A 44 -7.71 -1.13 -21.16
N ASN A 45 -7.83 -2.45 -20.94
CA ASN A 45 -8.99 -3.28 -21.24
C ASN A 45 -9.35 -3.41 -22.73
N LYS A 46 -8.57 -2.81 -23.65
CA LYS A 46 -8.71 -2.96 -25.11
C LYS A 46 -7.68 -3.92 -25.68
N LEU A 47 -6.40 -3.56 -25.56
CA LEU A 47 -5.27 -4.35 -26.06
C LEU A 47 -4.41 -4.91 -24.92
N VAL A 48 -4.43 -4.25 -23.76
CA VAL A 48 -3.67 -4.68 -22.58
C VAL A 48 -4.61 -4.85 -21.40
N ARG A 49 -4.29 -5.83 -20.55
CA ARG A 49 -5.02 -6.12 -19.32
C ARG A 49 -4.05 -6.09 -18.16
N ILE A 50 -4.50 -5.56 -17.03
CA ILE A 50 -3.72 -5.62 -15.80
C ILE A 50 -3.49 -7.10 -15.46
N TRP A 51 -2.23 -7.43 -15.21
CA TRP A 51 -1.81 -8.74 -14.76
C TRP A 51 -1.03 -8.57 -13.47
N TRP A 52 -1.45 -9.29 -12.43
CA TRP A 52 -0.77 -9.32 -11.14
C TRP A 52 -0.10 -10.68 -10.94
N LEU A 53 0.98 -10.68 -10.16
CA LEU A 53 1.59 -11.92 -9.70
C LEU A 53 0.60 -12.70 -8.82
N SER A 54 0.64 -14.02 -8.87
CA SER A 54 -0.22 -14.89 -8.05
C SER A 54 -0.08 -14.65 -6.54
N THR A 55 1.07 -14.13 -6.10
CA THR A 55 1.31 -13.69 -4.72
C THR A 55 0.49 -12.45 -4.35
N VAL A 56 0.35 -11.49 -5.28
CA VAL A 56 -0.48 -10.28 -5.10
C VAL A 56 -1.96 -10.65 -5.10
N ASP A 57 -2.40 -11.50 -6.02
CA ASP A 57 -3.79 -12.00 -6.08
C ASP A 57 -4.22 -12.68 -4.77
N ARG A 58 -3.29 -13.24 -4.00
CA ARG A 58 -3.61 -13.84 -2.70
C ARG A 58 -3.69 -12.85 -1.55
N ILE A 59 -3.18 -11.63 -1.69
CA ILE A 59 -3.43 -10.54 -0.73
C ILE A 59 -4.86 -10.03 -0.92
N PHE A 60 -5.30 -9.94 -2.17
CA PHE A 60 -6.63 -9.50 -2.59
C PHE A 60 -7.46 -10.69 -3.10
N PRO A 61 -7.86 -11.65 -2.24
CA PRO A 61 -8.67 -12.78 -2.67
C PRO A 61 -9.90 -12.30 -3.44
N LYS A 62 -10.15 -12.99 -4.55
CA LYS A 62 -11.29 -12.75 -5.42
C LYS A 62 -12.56 -13.04 -4.63
N THR A 63 -13.34 -12.00 -4.40
CA THR A 63 -14.68 -12.11 -3.86
C THR A 63 -15.54 -12.80 -4.93
N HIS A 64 -16.06 -14.00 -4.65
CA HIS A 64 -17.09 -14.71 -5.43
C HIS A 64 -17.10 -14.54 -6.97
N GLN A 65 -16.59 -15.55 -7.69
CA GLN A 65 -17.04 -15.94 -9.05
C GLN A 65 -17.10 -14.88 -10.17
N LYS A 66 -16.40 -13.74 -10.08
CA LYS A 66 -16.32 -12.81 -11.22
C LYS A 66 -14.93 -12.77 -11.84
N ALA A 67 -14.93 -12.67 -13.17
CA ALA A 67 -13.73 -12.51 -13.95
C ALA A 67 -13.04 -11.18 -13.59
N ASN A 68 -11.71 -11.18 -13.63
CA ASN A 68 -10.75 -10.17 -13.14
C ASN A 68 -11.05 -8.66 -13.36
N HIS A 69 -12.07 -8.26 -14.12
CA HIS A 69 -12.32 -6.87 -14.51
C HIS A 69 -13.48 -6.20 -13.75
N GLU A 70 -14.56 -6.92 -13.48
CA GLU A 70 -15.73 -6.35 -12.80
C GLU A 70 -15.47 -6.17 -11.29
N ASP A 71 -14.78 -7.13 -10.68
CA ASP A 71 -14.42 -7.05 -9.26
C ASP A 71 -13.45 -5.92 -9.00
N PHE A 72 -12.44 -5.70 -9.85
CA PHE A 72 -11.49 -4.62 -9.61
C PHE A 72 -12.05 -3.23 -9.87
N ALA A 73 -12.99 -3.04 -10.81
CA ALA A 73 -13.61 -1.73 -11.01
C ALA A 73 -14.56 -1.37 -9.87
N SER A 74 -15.38 -2.32 -9.41
CA SER A 74 -16.27 -2.16 -8.25
C SER A 74 -15.47 -2.05 -6.93
N THR A 75 -14.46 -2.90 -6.73
CA THR A 75 -13.45 -2.79 -5.67
C THR A 75 -12.72 -1.46 -5.74
N ARG A 76 -12.31 -0.99 -6.92
CA ARG A 76 -11.63 0.31 -7.08
C ARG A 76 -12.61 1.45 -6.82
N LYS A 77 -13.90 1.36 -7.12
CA LYS A 77 -14.90 2.34 -6.66
C LYS A 77 -15.01 2.35 -5.12
N LEU A 78 -15.05 1.17 -4.49
CA LEU A 78 -15.07 1.01 -3.02
C LEU A 78 -13.75 1.47 -2.35
N ILE A 79 -12.61 1.33 -3.02
CA ILE A 79 -11.25 1.72 -2.58
C ILE A 79 -10.85 3.14 -3.04
N SER A 80 -11.54 3.74 -4.01
CA SER A 80 -11.37 5.15 -4.43
C SER A 80 -12.42 6.08 -3.82
N ALA A 81 -13.44 5.52 -3.15
CA ALA A 81 -14.30 6.22 -2.22
C ALA A 81 -13.62 6.69 -0.90
N PRO A 82 -12.63 5.98 -0.30
CA PRO A 82 -12.08 6.34 1.02
C PRO A 82 -11.01 7.45 1.12
N PRO A 83 -10.41 8.03 0.06
CA PRO A 83 -9.61 9.25 0.26
C PRO A 83 -10.46 10.53 0.26
N ARG A 84 -11.77 10.47 -0.05
CA ARG A 84 -12.65 11.66 0.00
C ARG A 84 -13.16 12.00 1.40
N SER A 85 -13.09 11.07 2.34
CA SER A 85 -13.70 11.16 3.66
C SER A 85 -12.72 11.58 4.76
N VAL A 86 -11.46 11.15 4.70
CA VAL A 86 -10.42 11.70 5.57
C VAL A 86 -10.11 13.10 5.06
N SER A 87 -10.68 14.13 5.72
CA SER A 87 -10.31 15.51 5.40
C SER A 87 -8.79 15.64 5.50
N LEU A 88 -8.16 16.27 4.50
CA LEU A 88 -6.71 16.50 4.50
C LEU A 88 -6.24 17.11 5.83
N GLN A 89 -7.06 17.97 6.42
CA GLN A 89 -6.85 18.53 7.76
C GLN A 89 -6.72 17.45 8.82
N ARG A 90 -7.66 16.50 8.89
CA ARG A 90 -7.57 15.37 9.83
C ARG A 90 -6.35 14.50 9.57
N PHE A 91 -6.04 14.21 8.30
CA PHE A 91 -4.82 13.48 7.97
C PHE A 91 -3.58 14.16 8.55
N VAL A 92 -3.44 15.46 8.30
CA VAL A 92 -2.30 16.27 8.80
C VAL A 92 -2.27 16.27 10.33
N SER A 93 -3.41 16.48 11.00
CA SER A 93 -3.47 16.47 12.47
C SER A 93 -3.07 15.13 13.08
N VAL A 94 -3.54 14.01 12.50
CA VAL A 94 -3.18 12.67 12.97
C VAL A 94 -1.71 12.35 12.66
N ALA A 95 -1.23 12.72 11.47
CA ALA A 95 0.15 12.53 11.07
C ALA A 95 1.12 13.29 11.98
N ASP A 96 0.81 14.55 12.32
CA ASP A 96 1.60 15.38 13.25
C ASP A 96 1.59 14.80 14.66
N ALA A 97 0.41 14.44 15.19
CA ALA A 97 0.30 13.85 16.52
C ALA A 97 1.12 12.56 16.68
N ILE A 98 1.02 11.65 15.70
CA ILE A 98 1.79 10.40 15.70
C ILE A 98 3.29 10.70 15.56
N LEU A 99 3.67 11.61 14.66
CA LEU A 99 5.08 11.97 14.47
C LEU A 99 5.69 12.50 15.77
N ARG A 100 4.98 13.39 16.48
CA ARG A 100 5.40 13.92 17.78
C ARG A 100 5.57 12.85 18.85
N CYS A 101 4.81 11.77 18.81
CA CYS A 101 5.01 10.62 19.71
C CYS A 101 6.28 9.83 19.37
N HIS A 102 6.63 9.73 18.09
CA HIS A 102 7.85 9.05 17.64
C HIS A 102 9.12 9.90 17.83
N LEU A 103 9.02 11.23 17.78
CA LEU A 103 10.19 12.12 17.86
C LEU A 103 11.08 11.88 19.10
N PRO A 104 10.55 11.83 20.34
CA PRO A 104 11.38 11.64 21.54
C PRO A 104 12.02 10.25 21.65
N THR A 105 11.48 9.25 20.94
CA THR A 105 11.86 7.84 21.11
C THR A 105 12.72 7.33 19.95
N ASP A 106 12.25 7.51 18.72
CA ASP A 106 12.86 6.95 17.51
C ASP A 106 13.78 7.94 16.79
N TRP A 107 13.67 9.24 17.09
CA TRP A 107 14.39 10.31 16.39
C TRP A 107 15.26 11.19 17.30
N ASN A 108 15.23 10.98 18.62
CA ASN A 108 16.04 11.74 19.56
C ASN A 108 17.41 11.09 19.78
N CYS A 109 18.21 11.02 18.71
CA CYS A 109 19.58 10.50 18.79
C CYS A 109 20.51 11.19 17.77
N PRO A 110 21.84 11.20 18.03
CA PRO A 110 22.80 11.88 17.15
C PRO A 110 22.86 11.32 15.72
N GLN A 111 22.51 10.03 15.56
CA GLN A 111 22.48 9.35 14.27
C GLN A 111 21.26 8.42 14.22
N ILE A 112 20.44 8.58 13.18
CA ILE A 112 19.18 7.83 13.02
C ILE A 112 19.29 6.95 11.79
N LYS A 113 18.87 5.68 11.92
CA LYS A 113 18.57 4.85 10.75
C LYS A 113 17.17 5.23 10.25
N VAL A 114 17.12 6.06 9.21
CA VAL A 114 15.89 6.64 8.67
C VAL A 114 14.84 5.58 8.31
N LEU A 115 15.22 4.54 7.56
CA LEU A 115 14.27 3.56 7.05
C LEU A 115 13.49 2.83 8.18
N PRO A 116 14.13 2.28 9.23
CA PRO A 116 13.42 1.75 10.40
C PRO A 116 12.50 2.76 11.10
N ALA A 117 12.97 4.00 11.31
CA ALA A 117 12.21 5.03 12.00
C ALA A 117 10.94 5.42 11.21
N VAL A 118 11.09 5.62 9.90
CA VAL A 118 9.99 5.94 8.98
C VAL A 118 9.01 4.77 8.89
N ARG A 119 9.49 3.51 8.81
CA ARG A 119 8.62 2.33 8.78
C ARG A 119 7.68 2.27 9.99
N LYS A 120 8.22 2.46 11.19
CA LYS A 120 7.45 2.44 12.43
C LYS A 120 6.42 3.58 12.45
N TYR A 121 6.82 4.79 12.06
CA TYR A 121 5.94 5.94 11.95
C TYR A 121 4.78 5.71 10.96
N ILE A 122 5.10 5.33 9.72
CA ILE A 122 4.10 5.16 8.66
C ILE A 122 3.15 4.01 8.96
N PHE A 123 3.64 2.91 9.54
CA PHE A 123 2.75 1.82 9.90
C PHE A 123 1.79 2.20 11.03
N SER A 124 2.26 2.95 12.02
CA SER A 124 1.41 3.48 13.10
C SER A 124 0.36 4.45 12.54
N LEU A 125 0.76 5.33 11.63
CA LEU A 125 -0.13 6.25 10.93
C LEU A 125 -1.21 5.51 10.13
N ALA A 126 -0.82 4.49 9.36
CA ALA A 126 -1.75 3.70 8.57
C ALA A 126 -2.74 2.92 9.45
N CYS A 127 -2.28 2.33 10.57
CA CYS A 127 -3.17 1.67 11.53
C CYS A 127 -4.16 2.66 12.15
N LYS A 128 -3.73 3.86 12.51
CA LYS A 128 -4.62 4.88 13.07
C LYS A 128 -5.65 5.37 12.06
N LEU A 129 -5.23 5.68 10.84
CA LEU A 129 -6.12 6.23 9.81
C LEU A 129 -7.12 5.21 9.26
N PHE A 130 -6.70 3.95 9.12
CA PHE A 130 -7.52 2.94 8.46
C PHE A 130 -8.39 2.16 9.44
N LEU A 131 -7.93 1.99 10.69
CA LEU A 131 -8.52 1.07 11.66
C LEU A 131 -8.78 1.69 13.04
N SER A 132 -8.42 2.96 13.26
CA SER A 132 -8.45 3.62 14.57
C SER A 132 -7.74 2.86 15.69
N ILE A 133 -6.68 2.11 15.37
CA ILE A 133 -5.90 1.37 16.38
C ILE A 133 -4.90 2.32 17.05
N ASP A 134 -5.04 2.48 18.37
CA ASP A 134 -4.09 3.22 19.24
C ASP A 134 -3.16 2.31 20.06
N ASP A 135 -3.49 1.01 20.18
CA ASP A 135 -2.69 0.07 20.95
C ASP A 135 -1.34 -0.18 20.29
N THR A 136 -0.28 0.38 20.88
CA THR A 136 1.10 0.26 20.39
C THR A 136 1.56 -1.20 20.27
N LYS A 137 1.14 -2.11 21.17
CA LYS A 137 1.52 -3.53 21.11
C LYS A 137 0.84 -4.22 19.93
N LYS A 138 -0.43 -3.88 19.67
CA LYS A 138 -1.16 -4.38 18.49
C LYS A 138 -0.53 -3.87 17.21
N VAL A 139 -0.18 -2.58 17.13
CA VAL A 139 0.53 -1.99 15.99
C VAL A 139 1.87 -2.70 15.74
N GLU A 140 2.68 -2.93 16.77
CA GLU A 140 3.97 -3.65 16.63
C GLU A 140 3.80 -5.11 16.17
N ARG A 141 2.72 -5.78 16.62
CA ARG A 141 2.41 -7.13 16.16
C ARG A 141 2.01 -7.15 14.67
N LEU A 142 1.15 -6.21 14.27
CA LEU A 142 0.71 -6.07 12.88
C LEU A 142 1.87 -5.65 11.95
N SER A 143 2.82 -4.86 12.45
CA SER A 143 3.97 -4.41 11.64
C SER A 143 4.87 -5.59 11.27
N LYS A 144 5.06 -6.56 12.17
CA LYS A 144 5.80 -7.79 11.87
C LYS A 144 5.14 -8.58 10.74
N TYR A 145 3.80 -8.63 10.71
CA TYR A 145 3.08 -9.31 9.63
C TYR A 145 3.19 -8.57 8.30
N ILE A 146 3.12 -7.23 8.29
CA ILE A 146 3.24 -6.48 7.03
C ILE A 146 4.65 -6.57 6.44
N GLU A 147 5.69 -6.65 7.28
CA GLU A 147 7.06 -6.85 6.83
C GLU A 147 7.24 -8.24 6.22
N ASP A 148 6.72 -9.29 6.86
CA ASP A 148 6.71 -10.65 6.32
C ASP A 148 5.95 -10.75 4.99
N ILE A 149 4.81 -10.05 4.87
CA ILE A 149 4.04 -9.95 3.63
C ILE A 149 4.86 -9.23 2.56
N SER A 150 5.49 -8.10 2.89
CA SER A 150 6.31 -7.30 1.97
C SER A 150 7.50 -8.09 1.44
N ASN A 151 8.21 -8.79 2.31
CA ASN A 151 9.36 -9.63 1.94
C ASN A 151 8.93 -10.81 1.05
N GLY A 152 7.74 -11.37 1.30
CA GLY A 152 7.19 -12.46 0.50
C GLY A 152 6.65 -12.04 -0.86
N LEU A 153 6.24 -10.77 -1.03
CA LEU A 153 5.58 -10.29 -2.24
C LEU A 153 6.47 -10.34 -3.50
N LEU A 154 7.76 -10.07 -3.33
CA LEU A 154 8.77 -10.08 -4.40
C LEU A 154 9.62 -11.36 -4.42
N SER A 155 9.34 -12.31 -3.53
CA SER A 155 10.06 -13.59 -3.50
C SER A 155 9.69 -14.48 -4.70
N MET A 156 10.58 -15.44 -5.04
CA MET A 156 10.31 -16.41 -6.10
C MET A 156 8.91 -17.02 -5.94
N PRO A 157 8.18 -17.33 -7.04
CA PRO A 157 6.81 -17.84 -7.01
C PRO A 157 6.72 -19.30 -6.54
N ILE A 158 7.45 -19.67 -5.48
CA ILE A 158 7.37 -20.96 -4.81
C ILE A 158 6.25 -20.87 -3.78
N ASN A 159 5.05 -21.15 -4.28
CA ASN A 159 3.79 -21.10 -3.56
C ASN A 159 3.61 -22.35 -2.66
N LEU A 160 4.18 -22.35 -1.46
CA LEU A 160 3.92 -23.38 -0.45
C LEU A 160 3.03 -22.85 0.69
N ARG A 161 2.02 -23.62 1.10
CA ARG A 161 1.05 -23.25 2.17
C ARG A 161 1.71 -22.92 3.52
N GLY A 162 2.97 -23.32 3.72
CA GLY A 162 3.77 -23.03 4.91
C GLY A 162 4.81 -21.91 4.77
N THR A 163 4.77 -21.06 3.74
CA THR A 163 5.70 -19.92 3.64
C THR A 163 5.39 -18.85 4.69
N THR A 164 6.41 -18.05 5.05
CA THR A 164 6.28 -16.89 5.94
C THR A 164 5.20 -15.93 5.45
N PHE A 165 5.15 -15.67 4.14
CA PHE A 165 4.10 -14.88 3.49
C PHE A 165 2.68 -15.39 3.79
N ASN A 166 2.41 -16.68 3.56
CA ASN A 166 1.07 -17.24 3.73
C ASN A 166 0.63 -17.20 5.20
N ARG A 167 1.54 -17.52 6.13
CA ARG A 167 1.25 -17.44 7.57
C ARG A 167 0.99 -16.00 8.00
N ALA A 168 1.83 -15.05 7.59
CA ALA A 168 1.67 -13.65 7.94
C ALA A 168 0.38 -13.06 7.37
N SER A 169 0.05 -13.36 6.11
CA SER A 169 -1.19 -12.94 5.48
C SER A 169 -2.44 -13.50 6.18
N GLN A 170 -2.42 -14.77 6.60
CA GLN A 170 -3.52 -15.36 7.37
C GLN A 170 -3.65 -14.75 8.77
N LYS A 171 -2.53 -14.57 9.49
CA LYS A 171 -2.53 -13.93 10.82
C LYS A 171 -3.03 -12.50 10.75
N MET A 172 -2.56 -11.73 9.77
CA MET A 172 -3.01 -10.37 9.51
C MET A 172 -4.52 -10.31 9.30
N ARG A 173 -5.09 -11.17 8.43
CA ARG A 173 -6.54 -11.20 8.20
C ARG A 173 -7.34 -11.50 9.46
N LYS A 174 -6.87 -12.45 10.29
CA LYS A 174 -7.55 -12.78 11.56
C LYS A 174 -7.59 -11.59 12.50
N GLU A 175 -6.46 -10.89 12.67
CA GLU A 175 -6.39 -9.69 13.49
C GLU A 175 -7.30 -8.58 12.98
N ILE A 176 -7.33 -8.36 11.67
CA ILE A 176 -8.25 -7.38 11.07
C ILE A 176 -9.71 -7.79 11.28
N GLN A 177 -10.03 -9.09 11.19
CA GLN A 177 -11.38 -9.58 11.45
C GLN A 177 -11.80 -9.38 12.91
N GLU A 178 -10.89 -9.53 13.87
CA GLU A 178 -11.15 -9.17 15.27
C GLU A 178 -11.45 -7.67 15.43
N VAL A 179 -10.72 -6.80 14.73
CA VAL A 179 -10.99 -5.34 14.72
C VAL A 179 -12.35 -5.03 14.11
N ILE A 180 -12.72 -5.72 13.02
CA ILE A 180 -14.04 -5.60 12.37
C ILE A 180 -15.15 -5.98 13.37
N ASN A 181 -15.00 -7.11 14.07
CA ASN A 181 -16.00 -7.59 15.03
C ASN A 181 -16.16 -6.64 16.22
N GLN A 182 -15.05 -6.11 16.73
CA GLN A 182 -15.05 -5.08 17.78
C GLN A 182 -15.79 -3.83 17.30
N SER A 183 -15.43 -3.32 16.13
CA SER A 183 -16.05 -2.12 15.55
C SER A 183 -17.56 -2.28 15.33
N LYS A 184 -18.02 -3.46 14.86
CA LYS A 184 -19.45 -3.75 14.74
C LYS A 184 -20.18 -3.80 16.07
N SER A 185 -19.54 -4.38 17.09
CA SER A 185 -20.11 -4.45 18.44
C SER A 185 -20.31 -3.05 19.01
N ASP A 186 -19.29 -2.20 18.90
CA ASP A 186 -19.32 -0.81 19.38
C ASP A 186 -20.41 0.03 18.68
N LEU A 187 -20.61 -0.21 17.38
CA LEU A 187 -21.69 0.40 16.59
C LEU A 187 -23.09 -0.05 17.05
N SER A 188 -23.26 -1.36 17.31
CA SER A 188 -24.57 -1.92 17.70
C SER A 188 -25.03 -1.49 19.10
N GLU A 189 -24.09 -1.20 20.00
CA GLU A 189 -24.37 -0.83 21.39
C GLU A 189 -24.53 0.69 21.60
N ASN A 190 -24.51 1.51 20.53
CA ASN A 190 -24.48 2.98 20.59
C ASN A 190 -23.39 3.53 21.55
N LYS A 191 -22.34 2.75 21.83
CA LYS A 191 -21.33 3.10 22.85
C LYS A 191 -20.44 4.27 22.41
N ILE A 192 -20.24 4.45 21.11
CA ILE A 192 -19.31 5.44 20.55
C ILE A 192 -19.87 5.98 19.23
N VAL A 193 -19.72 7.29 18.97
CA VAL A 193 -19.88 7.86 17.63
C VAL A 193 -18.83 7.21 16.74
N ALA A 194 -19.25 6.45 15.73
CA ALA A 194 -18.30 5.67 14.94
C ALA A 194 -17.14 6.55 14.43
N PRO A 195 -15.89 6.09 14.60
CA PRO A 195 -14.75 6.82 14.07
C PRO A 195 -14.92 6.98 12.57
N ASP A 196 -14.55 8.13 12.03
CA ASP A 196 -14.58 8.35 10.59
C ASP A 196 -13.28 7.80 9.96
N ASP A 197 -13.02 6.51 10.18
CA ASP A 197 -11.90 5.79 9.57
C ASP A 197 -12.35 4.97 8.34
N ILE A 198 -11.37 4.46 7.58
CA ILE A 198 -11.66 3.69 6.37
C ILE A 198 -12.48 2.43 6.69
N LEU A 199 -12.18 1.74 7.79
CA LEU A 199 -12.94 0.56 8.20
C LEU A 199 -14.42 0.88 8.43
N SER A 200 -14.72 1.93 9.19
CA SER A 200 -16.09 2.36 9.51
C SER A 200 -16.85 2.80 8.27
N GLN A 201 -16.14 3.38 7.29
CA GLN A 201 -16.72 3.69 5.99
C GLN A 201 -17.00 2.43 5.16
N MET A 202 -16.07 1.48 5.14
CA MET A 202 -16.26 0.18 4.46
C MET A 202 -17.42 -0.61 5.07
N LEU A 203 -17.61 -0.54 6.39
CA LEU A 203 -18.74 -1.18 7.08
C LEU A 203 -20.10 -0.59 6.72
N ARG A 204 -20.13 0.67 6.27
CA ARG A 204 -21.35 1.37 5.82
C ARG A 204 -21.55 1.30 4.30
N ALA A 205 -20.50 0.95 3.56
CA ALA A 205 -20.52 0.92 2.11
C ALA A 205 -21.29 -0.30 1.60
N THR A 206 -22.07 -0.08 0.54
CA THR A 206 -22.72 -1.11 -0.25
C THR A 206 -22.01 -1.26 -1.60
N ASN A 207 -22.07 -2.47 -2.17
CA ASN A 207 -21.59 -2.75 -3.52
C ASN A 207 -22.58 -2.24 -4.59
N GLU A 208 -22.29 -2.50 -5.87
CA GLU A 208 -23.14 -2.08 -7.00
C GLU A 208 -24.52 -2.75 -7.02
N GLN A 209 -24.74 -3.77 -6.17
CA GLN A 209 -26.00 -4.48 -5.98
C GLN A 209 -26.70 -4.08 -4.68
N ASP A 210 -26.30 -2.97 -4.05
CA ASP A 210 -26.79 -2.48 -2.76
C ASP A 210 -26.60 -3.47 -1.59
N GLN A 211 -25.64 -4.40 -1.70
CA GLN A 211 -25.29 -5.34 -0.65
C GLN A 211 -24.08 -4.86 0.14
N PHE A 212 -24.13 -5.00 1.46
CA PHE A 212 -22.97 -4.74 2.32
C PHE A 212 -21.80 -5.66 1.99
N LEU A 213 -20.59 -5.13 2.14
CA LEU A 213 -19.37 -5.95 2.01
C LEU A 213 -19.31 -6.99 3.13
N ASN A 214 -18.93 -8.22 2.77
CA ASN A 214 -18.70 -9.26 3.77
C ASN A 214 -17.38 -9.00 4.52
N GLU A 215 -17.25 -9.56 5.73
CA GLU A 215 -16.07 -9.31 6.58
C GLU A 215 -14.75 -9.84 6.00
N PRO A 216 -14.69 -11.06 5.41
CA PRO A 216 -13.47 -11.54 4.77
C PRO A 216 -12.93 -10.61 3.67
N ASP A 217 -13.84 -9.99 2.93
CA ASP A 217 -13.51 -9.08 1.82
C ASP A 217 -13.01 -7.75 2.38
N ILE A 218 -13.72 -7.16 3.35
CA ILE A 218 -13.26 -5.96 4.07
C ILE A 218 -11.86 -6.18 4.66
N ALA A 219 -11.65 -7.31 5.33
CA ALA A 219 -10.35 -7.64 5.93
C ALA A 219 -9.25 -7.71 4.86
N SER A 220 -9.55 -8.31 3.71
CA SER A 220 -8.61 -8.41 2.60
C SER A 220 -8.29 -7.07 1.96
N TYR A 221 -9.28 -6.18 1.80
CA TYR A 221 -9.06 -4.82 1.30
C TYR A 221 -8.20 -4.00 2.24
N ILE A 222 -8.46 -4.07 3.55
CA ILE A 222 -7.64 -3.37 4.56
C ILE A 222 -6.19 -3.85 4.52
N VAL A 223 -5.94 -5.16 4.42
CA VAL A 223 -4.57 -5.68 4.29
C VAL A 223 -3.89 -5.13 3.04
N GLY A 224 -4.62 -5.08 1.92
CA GLY A 224 -4.14 -4.48 0.68
C GLY A 224 -3.82 -2.99 0.79
N LEU A 225 -4.69 -2.22 1.45
CA LEU A 225 -4.49 -0.79 1.71
C LEU A 225 -3.29 -0.55 2.62
N LEU A 226 -3.16 -1.31 3.70
CA LEU A 226 -2.02 -1.24 4.60
C LEU A 226 -0.72 -1.54 3.83
N GLN A 227 -0.70 -2.58 3.00
CA GLN A 227 0.48 -2.93 2.19
C GLN A 227 0.84 -1.83 1.19
N GLY A 228 -0.16 -1.30 0.47
CA GLY A 228 0.02 -0.26 -0.54
C GLY A 228 0.49 1.07 0.05
N GLY A 229 -0.13 1.49 1.16
CA GLY A 229 0.23 2.72 1.87
C GLY A 229 1.55 2.63 2.63
N TYR A 230 1.88 1.45 3.18
CA TYR A 230 3.12 1.25 3.93
C TYR A 230 4.35 1.29 3.01
N SER A 231 4.41 0.44 1.98
CA SER A 231 5.65 0.22 1.21
C SER A 231 6.06 1.44 0.39
N THR A 232 5.11 2.09 -0.27
CA THR A 232 5.37 3.21 -1.18
C THR A 232 5.74 4.49 -0.44
N VAL A 233 5.01 4.83 0.63
CA VAL A 233 5.25 6.04 1.42
C VAL A 233 6.57 5.95 2.19
N ASN A 234 6.90 4.76 2.72
CA ASN A 234 8.21 4.52 3.33
C ASN A 234 9.37 4.81 2.37
N ALA A 235 9.26 4.33 1.13
CA ALA A 235 10.28 4.56 0.11
C ALA A 235 10.37 6.05 -0.23
N ALA A 236 9.25 6.72 -0.45
CA ALA A 236 9.21 8.14 -0.78
C ALA A 236 9.86 9.01 0.30
N ILE A 237 9.47 8.85 1.58
CA ILE A 237 10.04 9.63 2.68
C ILE A 237 11.54 9.33 2.84
N THR A 238 11.93 8.06 2.77
CA THR A 238 13.35 7.67 2.88
C THR A 238 14.18 8.32 1.77
N ILE A 239 13.66 8.35 0.55
CA ILE A 239 14.32 8.97 -0.61
C ILE A 239 14.39 10.50 -0.44
N ILE A 240 13.31 11.14 -0.01
CA ILE A 240 13.28 12.58 0.28
C ILE A 240 14.36 12.92 1.30
N MET A 241 14.39 12.21 2.44
CA MET A 241 15.39 12.44 3.48
C MET A 241 16.82 12.23 3.00
N LYS A 242 17.04 11.18 2.20
CA LYS A 242 18.35 10.92 1.57
C LYS A 242 18.78 12.10 0.69
N TYR A 243 17.92 12.54 -0.23
CA TYR A 243 18.25 13.64 -1.14
C TYR A 243 18.43 14.97 -0.39
N THR A 244 17.63 15.26 0.63
CA THR A 244 17.84 16.48 1.43
C THR A 244 19.16 16.45 2.21
N ALA A 245 19.62 15.26 2.62
CA ALA A 245 20.91 15.11 3.29
C ALA A 245 22.10 15.19 2.30
N GLU A 246 21.94 14.68 1.08
CA GLU A 246 22.98 14.70 0.04
C GLU A 246 23.12 16.07 -0.67
N TYR A 247 22.05 16.88 -0.68
CA TYR A 247 21.99 18.17 -1.37
C TYR A 247 21.60 19.31 -0.40
N PRO A 248 22.57 19.88 0.36
CA PRO A 248 22.29 20.89 1.39
C PRO A 248 21.67 22.20 0.86
N ASN A 249 21.93 22.54 -0.41
CA ASN A 249 21.31 23.68 -1.08
C ASN A 249 19.79 23.49 -1.19
N VAL A 250 19.34 22.29 -1.60
CA VAL A 250 17.92 21.94 -1.68
C VAL A 250 17.28 21.99 -0.29
N TYR A 251 17.97 21.45 0.74
CA TYR A 251 17.48 21.52 2.12
C TYR A 251 17.29 22.97 2.59
N SER A 252 18.23 23.86 2.27
CA SER A 252 18.16 25.27 2.66
C SER A 252 16.96 25.98 2.02
N GLU A 253 16.73 25.77 0.72
CA GLU A 253 15.57 26.32 0.00
C GLU A 253 14.23 25.81 0.57
N VAL A 254 14.15 24.52 0.91
CA VAL A 254 12.97 23.94 1.56
C VAL A 254 12.71 24.61 2.92
N LEU A 255 13.76 24.82 3.72
CA LEU A 255 13.65 25.45 5.03
C LEU A 255 13.21 26.93 4.93
N GLU A 256 13.72 27.67 3.94
CA GLU A 256 13.27 29.04 3.67
C GLU A 256 11.80 29.08 3.27
N GLY A 257 11.36 28.19 2.39
CA GLY A 257 9.95 28.07 1.98
C GLY A 257 9.00 27.79 3.15
N MET A 258 9.43 26.97 4.13
CA MET A 258 8.63 26.66 5.32
C MET A 258 8.46 27.84 6.28
N LYS A 259 9.34 28.85 6.26
CA LYS A 259 9.24 30.03 7.13
C LYS A 259 8.27 31.10 6.59
N LEU A 260 7.89 31.00 5.33
CA LEU A 260 7.02 31.97 4.65
C LEU A 260 5.52 31.70 4.88
N HIS A 261 5.18 30.64 5.61
CA HIS A 261 3.82 30.22 5.94
C HIS A 261 3.69 29.93 7.44
#